data_AF-A0A9W2W1W0-F1
#
_entry.id   AF-A0A9W2W1W0-F1
#
_cell.length_a   1.000
_cell.length_b   1.000
_cell.length_c   1.000
_cell.angle_alpha   90.00
_cell.angle_beta   90.00
_cell.angle_gamma   90.00
#
_symmetry.space_group_name_H-M   'P 1'
#
loop_
_entity.id
_entity.type
_entity.pdbx_description
1 polymer ?
#
loop_
_entity_poly.entity_id
_entity_poly.type
_entity_poly.pdbx_seq_one_letter_code
_entity_poly.pdbx_strand_id
1 'polypeptide(L)'
;MRSPAPLAPWRYNSKAGRPSPGGGVLYRQPVGHTPLLVAGGAGWTEAATAGRTAAGDARGRGSGQTPSEFLENPSQSSRLTAPFRKHVRPKKQHEIRRLGELVKKLSDLTGCTQVVDIGSGQGHLSRFMSLGLGLTVKSIEGDRRLVERAQRLDRELLQALEKEEKRSPQVTRAGPRHSPHHVVRWVEPTALCKELLLPLEPLPPHGARLLLTGLHACGDLSVALLRHFSCPEVVALASVGCCYMKLSEPGGYPLSQWVAGLRGSELPYRLREGACHALEDYAERLQRAGPGLRTHCYRAALETVIRGARPELRRPGVQGIPRVHELKIEEYVQRGLRRVGLDPQLPLNLAALRAHQAQENRVVAFFSLALLLAPLVETLILLDRLLYLQEQGFHAELLPIFSPELSPRNLVLVATKSPLGEAFSLLETEDS
;
A
#
# COMPACT_ATOMS: atom_id res chain seq x y z
N MET A 1 29.92 40.69 27.35
CA MET A 1 30.82 39.75 26.66
C MET A 1 30.07 38.43 26.50
N ARG A 2 29.85 37.80 25.35
CA ARG A 2 29.97 38.08 23.92
C ARG A 2 28.86 37.22 23.27
N SER A 3 28.08 37.79 22.36
CA SER A 3 27.25 37.04 21.42
C SER A 3 28.13 36.37 20.35
N PRO A 4 27.78 35.20 19.81
CA PRO A 4 28.38 34.70 18.58
C PRO A 4 27.68 35.32 17.36
N ALA A 5 28.50 35.87 16.46
CA ALA A 5 28.10 36.42 15.17
C ALA A 5 27.90 35.30 14.11
N PRO A 6 27.11 35.56 13.04
CA PRO A 6 26.74 34.57 12.04
C PRO A 6 27.82 34.37 10.96
N LEU A 7 27.96 33.13 10.48
CA LEU A 7 28.80 32.80 9.33
C LEU A 7 28.03 33.02 8.02
N ALA A 8 28.58 33.89 7.17
CA ALA A 8 28.12 34.19 5.81
C ALA A 8 28.89 33.34 4.76
N PRO A 9 28.44 33.29 3.49
CA PRO A 9 28.55 32.14 2.60
C PRO A 9 29.83 32.09 1.75
N TRP A 10 30.23 30.88 1.37
CA TRP A 10 31.33 30.63 0.45
C TRP A 10 30.98 31.02 -0.99
N ARG A 11 31.77 31.94 -1.57
CA ARG A 11 31.78 32.30 -2.99
C ARG A 11 32.63 31.31 -3.78
N TYR A 12 32.10 30.84 -4.91
CA TYR A 12 32.82 30.01 -5.90
C TYR A 12 33.53 30.95 -6.89
N ASN A 13 34.84 30.79 -7.08
CA ASN A 13 35.61 31.54 -8.08
C ASN A 13 36.18 30.57 -9.12
N SER A 14 35.99 30.90 -10.40
CA SER A 14 36.32 30.11 -11.57
C SER A 14 37.67 30.56 -12.15
N LYS A 15 38.59 29.61 -12.40
CA LYS A 15 39.45 29.55 -13.63
C LYS A 15 40.52 28.43 -13.56
N ALA A 16 40.52 27.64 -14.64
CA ALA A 16 41.63 27.08 -15.44
C ALA A 16 42.52 25.92 -14.92
N GLY A 17 42.64 24.88 -15.78
CA GLY A 17 43.88 24.10 -16.00
C GLY A 17 43.83 22.58 -15.78
N ARG A 18 43.63 21.78 -16.85
CA ARG A 18 43.88 20.31 -16.91
C ARG A 18 45.36 20.03 -17.30
N PRO A 19 45.83 18.76 -17.41
CA PRO A 19 45.88 17.66 -16.43
C PRO A 19 47.27 16.94 -16.41
N SER A 20 47.56 16.08 -15.44
CA SER A 20 48.36 14.83 -15.62
C SER A 20 48.43 13.95 -14.35
N PRO A 21 48.69 12.64 -14.49
CA PRO A 21 48.10 11.60 -13.65
C PRO A 21 49.07 10.95 -12.66
N GLY A 22 48.55 10.39 -11.58
CA GLY A 22 49.27 9.39 -10.78
C GLY A 22 48.91 9.41 -9.29
N GLY A 23 48.39 8.29 -8.79
CA GLY A 23 48.36 7.99 -7.35
C GLY A 23 47.03 8.21 -6.63
N GLY A 24 45.91 7.74 -7.18
CA GLY A 24 44.63 7.67 -6.46
C GLY A 24 44.46 6.36 -5.71
N VAL A 25 44.50 6.39 -4.38
CA VAL A 25 44.02 5.32 -3.50
C VAL A 25 42.52 5.12 -3.74
N LEU A 26 42.18 3.98 -4.33
CA LEU A 26 40.81 3.53 -4.58
C LEU A 26 40.07 3.27 -3.26
N TYR A 27 39.28 4.25 -2.81
CA TYR A 27 38.13 3.95 -1.96
C TYR A 27 37.05 3.27 -2.82
N ARG A 28 37.07 1.93 -2.84
CA ARG A 28 35.95 1.13 -3.35
C ARG A 28 34.74 1.38 -2.46
N GLN A 29 33.74 2.09 -2.98
CA GLN A 29 32.37 1.98 -2.47
C GLN A 29 31.86 0.56 -2.78
N PRO A 30 31.29 -0.17 -1.80
CA PRO A 30 30.61 -1.41 -2.10
C PRO A 30 29.32 -1.11 -2.85
N VAL A 31 29.32 -1.50 -4.13
CA VAL A 31 28.14 -1.62 -4.97
C VAL A 31 27.29 -2.78 -4.47
N GLY A 32 25.99 -2.55 -4.32
CA GLY A 32 24.98 -3.59 -4.43
C GLY A 32 24.31 -3.99 -3.13
N HIS A 33 23.13 -3.42 -2.87
CA HIS A 33 22.00 -4.21 -2.38
C HIS A 33 20.70 -3.60 -2.90
N THR A 34 20.11 -4.28 -3.89
CA THR A 34 18.74 -4.12 -4.35
C THR A 34 17.80 -4.26 -3.14
N PRO A 35 16.94 -3.28 -2.81
CA PRO A 35 15.95 -3.49 -1.77
C PRO A 35 14.87 -4.44 -2.31
N LEU A 36 14.91 -5.69 -1.83
CA LEU A 36 13.81 -6.64 -2.05
C LEU A 36 12.53 -6.04 -1.46
N LEU A 37 11.52 -5.87 -2.31
CA LEU A 37 10.15 -5.51 -1.94
C LEU A 37 9.63 -6.44 -0.84
N VAL A 38 9.54 -5.93 0.39
CA VAL A 38 8.76 -6.56 1.47
C VAL A 38 7.39 -5.90 1.49
N ALA A 39 6.47 -6.49 0.73
CA ALA A 39 5.03 -6.37 0.95
C ALA A 39 4.66 -7.34 2.07
N GLY A 40 4.55 -6.83 3.30
CA GLY A 40 4.06 -7.59 4.45
C GLY A 40 2.54 -7.70 4.41
N GLY A 41 2.04 -8.78 3.81
CA GLY A 41 0.68 -9.28 3.97
C GLY A 41 0.74 -10.80 4.02
N ALA A 42 0.10 -11.40 5.01
CA ALA A 42 0.18 -12.82 5.36
C ALA A 42 0.22 -13.79 4.15
N GLY A 43 1.25 -14.66 4.16
CA GLY A 43 1.42 -16.03 3.61
C GLY A 43 0.66 -16.49 2.34
N TRP A 44 1.11 -17.44 1.53
CA TRP A 44 2.30 -18.27 1.34
C TRP A 44 2.09 -18.99 -0.02
N THR A 45 3.18 -19.52 -0.59
CA THR A 45 3.32 -20.60 -1.60
C THR A 45 2.75 -20.44 -3.02
N GLU A 46 3.68 -20.40 -3.99
CA GLU A 46 3.53 -20.83 -5.38
C GLU A 46 3.16 -22.32 -5.47
N ALA A 47 2.28 -22.67 -6.40
CA ALA A 47 2.01 -24.06 -6.76
C ALA A 47 3.00 -24.50 -7.86
N ALA A 48 3.89 -25.42 -7.48
CA ALA A 48 4.72 -26.16 -8.43
C ALA A 48 3.87 -27.14 -9.25
N THR A 49 4.21 -27.26 -10.52
CA THR A 49 3.73 -28.23 -11.49
C THR A 49 3.92 -29.68 -11.01
N ALA A 50 2.83 -30.43 -10.90
CA ALA A 50 2.85 -31.88 -10.97
C ALA A 50 1.52 -32.35 -11.60
N GLY A 51 1.60 -32.89 -12.80
CA GLY A 51 0.47 -33.57 -13.43
C GLY A 51 0.24 -34.93 -12.77
N ARG A 52 -1.03 -35.29 -12.58
CA ARG A 52 -1.60 -36.62 -12.88
C ARG A 52 -3.09 -36.61 -12.55
N THR A 53 -3.86 -37.16 -13.48
CA THR A 53 -5.28 -37.48 -13.47
C THR A 53 -5.66 -38.45 -12.35
N ALA A 54 -6.79 -38.22 -11.68
CA ALA A 54 -7.62 -39.29 -11.13
C ALA A 54 -9.05 -38.78 -10.89
N ALA A 55 -10.00 -39.37 -11.62
CA ALA A 55 -11.41 -39.38 -11.29
C ALA A 55 -11.64 -40.35 -10.10
N GLY A 56 -12.61 -40.06 -9.23
CA GLY A 56 -12.98 -40.96 -8.13
C GLY A 56 -13.93 -40.34 -7.11
N ASP A 57 -15.22 -40.51 -7.38
CA ASP A 57 -16.35 -40.77 -6.48
C ASP A 57 -16.63 -39.93 -5.24
N ALA A 58 -17.82 -39.32 -5.33
CA ALA A 58 -18.64 -38.88 -4.22
C ALA A 58 -19.21 -40.08 -3.43
N ARG A 59 -19.13 -40.01 -2.10
CA ARG A 59 -20.26 -40.11 -1.14
C ARG A 59 -19.76 -40.37 0.28
N GLY A 60 -20.09 -39.45 1.18
CA GLY A 60 -19.91 -39.59 2.62
C GLY A 60 -20.42 -38.34 3.32
N ARG A 61 -21.75 -38.19 3.41
CA ARG A 61 -22.41 -37.08 4.13
C ARG A 61 -22.30 -37.32 5.63
N GLY A 62 -21.54 -36.47 6.32
CA GLY A 62 -21.76 -36.11 7.71
C GLY A 62 -22.38 -34.72 7.74
N SER A 63 -23.59 -34.62 8.29
CA SER A 63 -24.38 -33.40 8.41
C SER A 63 -23.70 -32.36 9.30
N GLY A 64 -22.87 -31.51 8.71
CA GLY A 64 -22.61 -30.16 9.19
C GLY A 64 -23.27 -29.21 8.20
N GLN A 65 -24.33 -28.53 8.60
CA GLN A 65 -24.86 -27.41 7.83
C GLN A 65 -23.68 -26.47 7.54
N THR A 66 -23.40 -26.21 6.26
CA THR A 66 -22.58 -25.06 5.88
C THR A 66 -23.19 -23.83 6.56
N PRO A 67 -22.43 -23.09 7.38
CA PRO A 67 -22.95 -21.89 8.03
C PRO A 67 -23.57 -20.96 6.98
N SER A 68 -24.67 -20.28 7.31
CA SER A 68 -25.40 -19.42 6.38
C SER A 68 -24.51 -18.36 5.71
N GLU A 69 -23.43 -17.93 6.38
CA GLU A 69 -22.36 -17.05 5.88
C GLU A 69 -21.54 -17.61 4.68
N PHE A 70 -21.62 -18.92 4.40
CA PHE A 70 -21.00 -19.57 3.23
C PHE A 70 -22.02 -19.97 2.15
N LEU A 71 -23.31 -19.91 2.47
CA LEU A 71 -24.41 -20.20 1.52
C LEU A 71 -24.87 -18.92 0.81
N GLU A 72 -24.83 -17.79 1.51
CA GLU A 72 -24.96 -16.45 0.93
C GLU A 72 -23.68 -15.69 1.25
N ASN A 73 -22.98 -15.22 0.22
CA ASN A 73 -21.69 -14.57 0.36
C ASN A 73 -21.90 -13.04 0.33
N PRO A 74 -22.12 -12.36 1.48
CA PRO A 74 -22.32 -10.91 1.53
C PRO A 74 -21.07 -10.13 1.08
N SER A 75 -19.91 -10.79 0.99
CA SER A 75 -18.66 -10.22 0.48
C SER A 75 -18.43 -10.44 -1.02
N GLN A 76 -19.34 -11.15 -1.70
CA GLN A 76 -19.38 -11.18 -3.15
C GLN A 76 -20.21 -10.01 -3.64
N SER A 77 -19.54 -8.91 -3.95
CA SER A 77 -20.09 -7.91 -4.86
C SER A 77 -20.53 -8.61 -6.15
N SER A 78 -21.84 -8.87 -6.28
CA SER A 78 -22.49 -9.35 -7.50
C SER A 78 -22.26 -8.44 -8.72
N ARG A 79 -21.65 -7.27 -8.51
CA ARG A 79 -21.42 -6.22 -9.50
C ARG A 79 -20.00 -6.16 -10.10
N LEU A 80 -19.05 -6.95 -9.60
CA LEU A 80 -17.78 -7.22 -10.32
C LEU A 80 -17.95 -8.52 -11.09
N THR A 81 -17.83 -8.51 -12.42
CA THR A 81 -17.97 -9.74 -13.21
C THR A 81 -16.90 -10.74 -12.79
N ALA A 82 -17.25 -12.04 -12.79
CA ALA A 82 -16.37 -13.14 -12.34
C ALA A 82 -14.92 -13.06 -12.87
N PRO A 83 -14.67 -12.59 -14.11
CA PRO A 83 -13.31 -12.43 -14.62
C PRO A 83 -12.41 -11.46 -13.82
N PHE A 84 -12.96 -10.41 -13.19
CA PHE A 84 -12.18 -9.45 -12.39
C PHE A 84 -11.85 -9.93 -10.98
N ARG A 85 -12.51 -10.99 -10.49
CA ARG A 85 -12.27 -11.55 -9.14
C ARG A 85 -11.11 -12.53 -9.10
N LYS A 86 -10.72 -13.08 -10.26
CA LYS A 86 -9.69 -14.12 -10.38
C LYS A 86 -8.35 -13.60 -9.82
N HIS A 87 -7.79 -14.33 -8.86
CA HIS A 87 -6.52 -13.99 -8.17
C HIS A 87 -6.54 -12.73 -7.29
N VAL A 88 -7.71 -12.21 -6.91
CA VAL A 88 -7.84 -11.04 -6.03
C VAL A 88 -8.52 -11.45 -4.72
N ARG A 89 -7.92 -11.13 -3.57
CA ARG A 89 -8.51 -11.41 -2.24
C ARG A 89 -9.74 -10.52 -1.98
N PRO A 90 -10.73 -10.95 -1.16
CA PRO A 90 -11.97 -10.19 -0.92
C PRO A 90 -11.75 -8.72 -0.53
N LYS A 91 -10.87 -8.44 0.45
CA LYS A 91 -10.46 -7.08 0.82
C LYS A 91 -10.03 -6.24 -0.39
N LYS A 92 -9.17 -6.80 -1.23
CA LYS A 92 -8.64 -6.08 -2.39
C LYS A 92 -9.71 -5.88 -3.47
N GLN A 93 -10.66 -6.82 -3.62
CA GLN A 93 -11.81 -6.64 -4.51
C GLN A 93 -12.69 -5.47 -4.05
N HIS A 94 -12.96 -5.40 -2.75
CA HIS A 94 -13.70 -4.30 -2.12
C HIS A 94 -13.03 -2.95 -2.37
N GLU A 95 -11.73 -2.86 -2.06
CA GLU A 95 -10.94 -1.63 -2.28
C GLU A 95 -10.93 -1.20 -3.76
N ILE A 96 -10.69 -2.14 -4.69
CA ILE A 96 -10.68 -1.85 -6.14
C ILE A 96 -12.02 -1.32 -6.60
N ARG A 97 -13.12 -1.96 -6.16
CA ARG A 97 -14.47 -1.56 -6.60
C ARG A 97 -14.79 -0.16 -6.12
N ARG A 98 -14.70 0.08 -4.81
CA ARG A 98 -15.12 1.35 -4.19
C ARG A 98 -14.26 2.52 -4.67
N LEU A 99 -12.95 2.32 -4.77
CA LEU A 99 -12.06 3.36 -5.29
C LEU A 99 -12.27 3.58 -6.80
N GLY A 100 -12.47 2.52 -7.59
CA GLY A 100 -12.75 2.65 -9.02
C GLY A 100 -14.05 3.42 -9.29
N GLU A 101 -15.12 3.11 -8.55
CA GLU A 101 -16.40 3.82 -8.60
C GLU A 101 -16.24 5.30 -8.21
N LEU A 102 -15.48 5.60 -7.14
CA LEU A 102 -15.15 6.98 -6.76
C LEU A 102 -14.39 7.72 -7.88
N VAL A 103 -13.37 7.10 -8.47
CA VAL A 103 -12.62 7.70 -9.59
C VAL A 103 -13.51 7.93 -10.80
N LYS A 104 -14.46 7.02 -11.08
CA LYS A 104 -15.45 7.21 -12.14
C LYS A 104 -16.39 8.39 -11.85
N LYS A 105 -16.86 8.56 -10.62
CA LYS A 105 -17.64 9.75 -10.24
C LYS A 105 -16.82 11.04 -10.40
N LEU A 106 -15.55 11.06 -10.01
CA LEU A 106 -14.66 12.20 -10.26
C LEU A 106 -14.46 12.46 -11.76
N SER A 107 -14.40 11.40 -12.57
CA SER A 107 -14.36 11.49 -14.03
C SER A 107 -15.61 12.16 -14.61
N ASP A 108 -16.80 11.76 -14.14
CA ASP A 108 -18.07 12.34 -14.59
C ASP A 108 -18.19 13.81 -14.17
N LEU A 109 -17.79 14.13 -12.93
CA LEU A 109 -17.82 15.50 -12.39
C LEU A 109 -16.86 16.44 -13.11
N THR A 110 -15.67 15.97 -13.46
CA THR A 110 -14.65 16.80 -14.12
C THR A 110 -14.78 16.78 -15.64
N GLY A 111 -15.49 15.81 -16.21
CA GLY A 111 -15.48 15.53 -17.65
C GLY A 111 -14.12 14.99 -18.13
N CYS A 112 -13.29 14.47 -17.24
CA CYS A 112 -11.96 13.95 -17.56
C CYS A 112 -11.97 12.42 -17.55
N THR A 113 -11.73 11.78 -18.69
CA THR A 113 -11.70 10.31 -18.83
C THR A 113 -10.33 9.70 -18.62
N GLN A 114 -9.27 10.51 -18.63
CA GLN A 114 -7.89 10.05 -18.50
C GLN A 114 -7.47 9.93 -17.04
N VAL A 115 -7.05 8.73 -16.64
CA VAL A 115 -6.64 8.40 -15.27
C VAL A 115 -5.19 7.94 -15.26
N VAL A 116 -4.42 8.38 -14.28
CA VAL A 116 -3.09 7.86 -13.98
C VAL A 116 -3.09 7.15 -12.63
N ASP A 117 -2.92 5.83 -12.66
CA ASP A 117 -2.84 4.95 -11.49
C ASP A 117 -1.37 4.77 -11.10
N ILE A 118 -0.97 5.39 -10.00
CA ILE A 118 0.43 5.46 -9.55
C ILE A 118 0.67 4.44 -8.44
N GLY A 119 1.68 3.58 -8.63
CA GLY A 119 1.91 2.43 -7.76
C GLY A 119 0.93 1.29 -8.05
N SER A 120 0.62 1.07 -9.33
CA SER A 120 -0.45 0.17 -9.77
C SER A 120 -0.23 -1.31 -9.41
N GLY A 121 1.01 -1.71 -9.08
CA GLY A 121 1.37 -3.10 -8.79
C GLY A 121 1.02 -4.03 -9.95
N GLN A 122 0.15 -5.00 -9.71
CA GLN A 122 -0.33 -5.95 -10.72
C GLN A 122 -1.47 -5.39 -11.62
N GLY A 123 -1.75 -4.09 -11.54
CA GLY A 123 -2.70 -3.39 -12.40
C GLY A 123 -4.17 -3.78 -12.20
N HIS A 124 -4.55 -4.30 -11.04
CA HIS A 124 -5.94 -4.74 -10.81
C HIS A 124 -6.94 -3.59 -10.78
N LEU A 125 -6.59 -2.48 -10.11
CA LEU A 125 -7.41 -1.25 -10.14
C LEU A 125 -7.44 -0.66 -11.55
N SER A 126 -6.27 -0.53 -12.18
CA SER A 126 -6.16 -0.01 -13.54
C SER A 126 -7.02 -0.80 -14.54
N ARG A 127 -6.96 -2.14 -14.47
CA ARG A 127 -7.77 -3.03 -15.32
C ARG A 127 -9.25 -2.85 -15.08
N PHE A 128 -9.68 -2.73 -13.83
CA PHE A 128 -11.09 -2.49 -13.49
C PHE A 128 -11.57 -1.13 -14.02
N MET A 129 -10.82 -0.05 -13.79
CA MET A 129 -11.17 1.28 -14.31
C MET A 129 -11.22 1.31 -15.84
N SER A 130 -10.28 0.65 -16.50
CA SER A 130 -10.17 0.67 -17.96
C SER A 130 -11.22 -0.22 -18.65
N LEU A 131 -11.27 -1.51 -18.28
CA LEU A 131 -12.12 -2.49 -18.95
C LEU A 131 -13.52 -2.63 -18.33
N GLY A 132 -13.68 -2.23 -17.07
CA GLY A 132 -14.95 -2.28 -16.34
C GLY A 132 -15.71 -0.96 -16.33
N LEU A 133 -15.01 0.18 -16.25
CA LEU A 133 -15.63 1.51 -16.14
C LEU A 133 -15.43 2.39 -17.38
N GLY A 134 -14.68 1.91 -18.39
CA GLY A 134 -14.49 2.59 -19.67
C GLY A 134 -13.59 3.84 -19.60
N LEU A 135 -12.72 3.93 -18.60
CA LEU A 135 -11.76 5.04 -18.46
C LEU A 135 -10.49 4.76 -19.27
N THR A 136 -9.79 5.83 -19.69
CA THR A 136 -8.49 5.71 -20.36
C THR A 136 -7.40 5.73 -19.30
N VAL A 137 -6.80 4.57 -19.00
CA VAL A 137 -5.91 4.43 -17.84
C VAL A 137 -4.45 4.28 -18.24
N LYS A 138 -3.59 5.14 -17.67
CA LYS A 138 -2.13 4.96 -17.63
C LYS A 138 -1.73 4.43 -16.26
N SER A 139 -0.98 3.34 -16.22
CA SER A 139 -0.50 2.73 -14.98
C SER A 139 0.99 2.93 -14.82
N ILE A 140 1.44 3.46 -13.67
CA ILE A 140 2.84 3.69 -13.37
C ILE A 140 3.29 2.73 -12.26
N GLU A 141 4.30 1.90 -12.54
CA GLU A 141 4.86 0.95 -11.58
C GLU A 141 6.38 0.84 -11.75
N GLY A 142 7.13 0.81 -10.64
CA GLY A 142 8.59 0.77 -10.65
C GLY A 142 9.15 -0.63 -10.90
N ASP A 143 8.44 -1.68 -10.48
CA ASP A 143 8.86 -3.07 -10.68
C ASP A 143 8.38 -3.62 -12.03
N ARG A 144 9.32 -3.83 -12.95
CA ARG A 144 9.07 -4.44 -14.27
C ARG A 144 8.33 -5.78 -14.18
N ARG A 145 8.61 -6.62 -13.18
CA ARG A 145 7.96 -7.93 -13.03
C ARG A 145 6.47 -7.79 -12.72
N LEU A 146 6.09 -6.77 -11.95
CA LEU A 146 4.70 -6.46 -11.64
C LEU A 146 3.98 -5.95 -12.89
N VAL A 147 4.63 -5.10 -13.69
CA VAL A 147 4.10 -4.62 -14.98
C VAL A 147 3.88 -5.76 -15.97
N GLU A 148 4.86 -6.65 -16.16
CA GLU A 148 4.74 -7.82 -17.04
C GLU A 148 3.60 -8.75 -16.59
N ARG A 149 3.42 -8.90 -15.27
CA ARG A 149 2.29 -9.65 -14.70
C ARG A 149 0.96 -8.93 -14.94
N ALA A 150 0.91 -7.61 -14.81
CA ALA A 150 -0.28 -6.82 -15.11
C ALA A 150 -0.73 -7.01 -16.56
N GLN A 151 0.19 -6.84 -17.51
CA GLN A 151 -0.07 -7.05 -18.94
C GLN A 151 -0.55 -8.47 -19.26
N ARG A 152 -0.01 -9.49 -18.58
CA ARG A 152 -0.47 -10.88 -18.74
C ARG A 152 -1.92 -11.04 -18.29
N LEU A 153 -2.25 -10.52 -17.11
CA LEU A 153 -3.59 -10.58 -16.55
C LEU A 153 -4.60 -9.79 -17.41
N ASP A 154 -4.19 -8.68 -18.02
CA ASP A 154 -5.02 -7.94 -18.97
C ASP A 154 -5.39 -8.79 -20.19
N ARG A 155 -4.41 -9.48 -20.79
CA ARG A 155 -4.64 -10.39 -21.92
C ARG A 155 -5.56 -11.56 -21.55
N GLU A 156 -5.34 -12.16 -20.37
CA GLU A 156 -6.22 -13.23 -19.88
C GLU A 156 -7.67 -12.75 -19.73
N LEU A 157 -7.87 -11.54 -19.21
CA LEU A 157 -9.19 -10.97 -19.05
C LEU A 157 -9.85 -10.66 -20.40
N LEU A 158 -9.15 -9.98 -21.30
CA LEU A 158 -9.67 -9.68 -22.63
C LEU A 158 -10.13 -10.94 -23.36
N GLN A 159 -9.31 -11.99 -23.34
CA GLN A 159 -9.67 -13.28 -23.94
C GLN A 159 -10.91 -13.91 -23.29
N ALA A 160 -11.09 -13.73 -21.97
CA ALA A 160 -12.30 -14.21 -21.29
C ALA A 160 -13.53 -13.41 -21.73
N LEU A 161 -13.43 -12.08 -21.79
CA LEU A 161 -14.52 -11.21 -22.20
C LEU A 161 -14.92 -11.42 -23.67
N GLU A 162 -13.96 -11.59 -24.58
CA GLU A 162 -14.22 -11.93 -25.99
C GLU A 162 -14.97 -13.27 -26.14
N LYS A 163 -14.63 -14.27 -25.30
CA LYS A 163 -15.32 -15.55 -25.30
C LYS A 163 -16.75 -15.42 -24.77
N GLU A 164 -16.99 -14.56 -23.78
CA GLU A 164 -18.33 -14.28 -23.26
C GLU A 164 -19.19 -13.53 -24.30
N GLU A 165 -18.65 -12.54 -24.99
CA GLU A 165 -19.34 -11.82 -26.06
C GLU A 165 -19.76 -12.74 -27.22
N LYS A 166 -18.86 -13.64 -27.63
CA LYS A 166 -19.17 -14.66 -28.66
C LYS A 166 -20.27 -15.62 -28.22
N ARG A 167 -20.42 -15.87 -26.91
CA ARG A 167 -21.46 -16.74 -26.35
C ARG A 167 -22.81 -16.02 -26.19
N SER A 168 -22.79 -14.72 -25.93
CA SER A 168 -24.00 -13.92 -25.64
C SER A 168 -23.98 -12.55 -26.36
N PRO A 169 -24.10 -12.52 -27.71
CA PRO A 169 -23.94 -11.31 -28.51
C PRO A 169 -25.05 -10.25 -28.30
N GLN A 170 -26.20 -10.61 -27.73
CA GLN A 170 -27.34 -9.70 -27.53
C GLN A 170 -27.31 -8.92 -26.19
N VAL A 171 -26.40 -9.26 -25.26
CA VAL A 171 -26.36 -8.67 -23.90
C VAL A 171 -25.21 -7.68 -23.69
N THR A 172 -24.23 -7.63 -24.61
CA THR A 172 -22.94 -6.94 -24.38
C THR A 172 -22.57 -6.01 -25.53
N ARG A 173 -23.34 -4.94 -25.75
CA ARG A 173 -22.86 -3.81 -26.56
C ARG A 173 -22.07 -2.86 -25.65
N ALA A 174 -20.92 -3.34 -25.15
CA ALA A 174 -20.01 -2.49 -24.39
C ALA A 174 -19.29 -1.52 -25.34
N GLY A 175 -19.06 -0.27 -24.89
CA GLY A 175 -18.25 0.69 -25.62
C GLY A 175 -16.81 0.20 -25.88
N PRO A 176 -15.97 1.00 -26.57
CA PRO A 176 -14.61 0.61 -26.87
C PRO A 176 -13.84 0.24 -25.58
N ARG A 177 -13.27 -0.97 -25.56
CA ARG A 177 -12.47 -1.47 -24.44
C ARG A 177 -11.02 -1.10 -24.65
N HIS A 178 -10.54 -0.16 -23.87
CA HIS A 178 -9.13 0.20 -23.85
C HIS A 178 -8.42 -0.63 -22.79
N SER A 179 -7.32 -1.28 -23.17
CA SER A 179 -6.42 -1.88 -22.17
C SER A 179 -5.65 -0.77 -21.45
N PRO A 180 -5.35 -0.92 -20.15
CA PRO A 180 -4.50 0.03 -19.45
C PRO A 180 -3.11 0.10 -20.11
N HIS A 181 -2.58 1.31 -20.22
CA HIS A 181 -1.22 1.54 -20.71
C HIS A 181 -0.23 1.49 -19.54
N HIS A 182 0.46 0.36 -19.40
CA HIS A 182 1.43 0.16 -18.31
C HIS A 182 2.81 0.70 -18.64
N VAL A 183 3.37 1.50 -17.73
CA VAL A 183 4.69 2.13 -17.83
C VAL A 183 5.56 1.70 -16.66
N VAL A 184 6.75 1.16 -16.97
CA VAL A 184 7.77 0.86 -15.95
C VAL A 184 8.51 2.14 -15.60
N ARG A 185 8.20 2.74 -14.45
CA ARG A 185 8.83 3.98 -14.00
C ARG A 185 8.75 4.12 -12.48
N TRP A 186 9.88 4.50 -11.89
CA TRP A 186 9.94 4.97 -10.50
C TRP A 186 9.49 6.43 -10.43
N VAL A 187 8.55 6.71 -9.52
CA VAL A 187 8.08 8.07 -9.25
C VAL A 187 8.77 8.57 -7.99
N GLU A 188 9.64 9.56 -8.17
CA GLU A 188 10.33 10.20 -7.07
C GLU A 188 9.41 11.23 -6.40
N PRO A 189 9.43 11.36 -5.07
CA PRO A 189 8.58 12.33 -4.35
C PRO A 189 8.95 13.77 -4.64
N THR A 190 10.23 14.05 -4.93
CA THR A 190 10.78 15.41 -5.03
C THR A 190 10.87 15.93 -6.46
N ALA A 191 10.61 15.09 -7.47
CA ALA A 191 10.70 15.46 -8.87
C ALA A 191 9.39 15.20 -9.59
N LEU A 192 8.93 16.19 -10.36
CA LEU A 192 7.78 16.01 -11.25
C LEU A 192 8.15 15.03 -12.36
N CYS A 193 7.39 13.94 -12.47
CA CYS A 193 7.52 12.94 -13.50
C CYS A 193 6.77 13.41 -14.75
N LYS A 194 7.48 13.96 -15.73
CA LYS A 194 6.84 14.42 -17.00
C LYS A 194 6.04 13.31 -17.69
N GLU A 195 6.52 12.07 -17.63
CA GLU A 195 5.84 10.89 -18.20
C GLU A 195 4.43 10.66 -17.63
N LEU A 196 4.25 10.96 -16.34
CA LEU A 196 2.98 10.88 -15.65
C LEU A 196 1.99 11.92 -16.19
N LEU A 197 2.48 13.11 -16.55
CA LEU A 197 1.69 14.23 -17.06
C LEU A 197 1.40 14.15 -18.57
N LEU A 198 2.06 13.25 -19.31
CA LEU A 198 1.76 13.05 -20.72
C LEU A 198 0.36 12.43 -20.87
N PRO A 199 -0.57 13.03 -21.64
CA PRO A 199 -1.85 12.40 -21.90
C PRO A 199 -1.67 11.18 -22.82
N LEU A 200 -2.59 10.21 -22.72
CA LEU A 200 -2.71 9.07 -23.64
C LEU A 200 -3.51 9.44 -24.88
N GLU A 201 -4.41 10.42 -24.77
CA GLU A 201 -5.26 10.90 -25.86
C GLU A 201 -4.86 12.31 -26.32
N PRO A 202 -5.17 12.69 -27.58
CA PRO A 202 -4.93 14.05 -28.08
C PRO A 202 -5.54 15.10 -27.16
N LEU A 203 -4.76 16.14 -26.89
CA LEU A 203 -5.13 17.23 -25.99
C LEU A 203 -6.37 17.96 -26.51
N PRO A 204 -7.43 18.14 -25.69
CA PRO A 204 -8.45 19.13 -25.99
C PRO A 204 -7.81 20.54 -25.99
N PRO A 205 -8.47 21.55 -26.61
CA PRO A 205 -7.95 22.91 -26.72
C PRO A 205 -7.63 23.59 -25.37
N HIS A 206 -8.08 23.01 -24.25
CA HIS A 206 -7.88 23.52 -22.89
C HIS A 206 -6.78 22.78 -22.10
N GLY A 207 -5.86 22.07 -22.75
CA GLY A 207 -4.73 21.38 -22.12
C GLY A 207 -5.04 19.97 -21.62
N ALA A 208 -4.02 19.24 -21.14
CA ALA A 208 -4.19 17.89 -20.63
C ALA A 208 -5.00 17.95 -19.35
N ARG A 209 -6.03 17.12 -19.23
CA ARG A 209 -6.79 16.93 -18.00
C ARG A 209 -6.57 15.48 -17.58
N LEU A 210 -6.06 15.30 -16.37
CA LEU A 210 -5.72 14.01 -15.80
C LEU A 210 -6.35 13.87 -14.42
N LEU A 211 -6.80 12.66 -14.10
CA LEU A 211 -7.16 12.24 -12.75
C LEU A 211 -6.02 11.40 -12.19
N LEU A 212 -5.56 11.70 -10.98
CA LEU A 212 -4.57 10.88 -10.31
C LEU A 212 -5.25 9.94 -9.31
N THR A 213 -4.81 8.69 -9.28
CA THR A 213 -5.19 7.77 -8.23
C THR A 213 -4.02 6.89 -7.78
N GLY A 214 -4.12 6.37 -6.57
CA GLY A 214 -3.15 5.42 -6.03
C GLY A 214 -3.76 4.64 -4.88
N LEU A 215 -3.97 3.34 -5.09
CA LEU A 215 -4.44 2.41 -4.07
C LEU A 215 -3.25 1.79 -3.35
N HIS A 216 -3.08 2.09 -2.06
CA HIS A 216 -1.90 1.72 -1.26
C HIS A 216 -0.62 2.45 -1.71
N ALA A 217 -0.72 3.76 -1.99
CA ALA A 217 0.44 4.61 -2.25
C ALA A 217 1.35 4.66 -1.01
N CYS A 218 2.40 3.83 -1.01
CA CYS A 218 3.23 3.56 0.16
C CYS A 218 4.23 4.68 0.43
N GLY A 219 4.35 5.12 1.70
CA GLY A 219 5.36 6.09 2.12
C GLY A 219 5.33 7.33 1.25
N ASP A 220 6.49 7.76 0.76
CA ASP A 220 6.60 8.98 -0.01
C ASP A 220 5.94 8.91 -1.41
N LEU A 221 5.44 7.75 -1.85
CA LEU A 221 4.64 7.69 -3.08
C LEU A 221 3.34 8.48 -2.92
N SER A 222 2.69 8.44 -1.75
CA SER A 222 1.50 9.28 -1.51
C SER A 222 1.85 10.77 -1.52
N VAL A 223 3.04 11.14 -1.06
CA VAL A 223 3.57 12.51 -1.15
C VAL A 223 3.78 12.91 -2.60
N ALA A 224 4.31 12.00 -3.43
CA ALA A 224 4.47 12.23 -4.86
C ALA A 224 3.12 12.54 -5.51
N LEU A 225 2.06 11.76 -5.24
CA LEU A 225 0.71 12.03 -5.77
C LEU A 225 0.25 13.44 -5.41
N LEU A 226 0.40 13.86 -4.15
CA LEU A 226 -0.03 15.18 -3.68
C LEU A 226 0.74 16.32 -4.36
N ARG A 227 2.05 16.15 -4.59
CA ARG A 227 2.86 17.13 -5.31
C ARG A 227 2.53 17.19 -6.80
N HIS A 228 2.23 16.07 -7.44
CA HIS A 228 1.79 16.04 -8.84
C HIS A 228 0.39 16.62 -9.00
N PHE A 229 -0.48 16.50 -7.99
CA PHE A 229 -1.78 17.14 -8.03
C PHE A 229 -1.67 18.67 -8.14
N SER A 230 -0.60 19.30 -7.67
CA SER A 230 -0.37 20.74 -7.84
C SER A 230 -0.18 21.17 -9.31
N CYS A 231 0.13 20.24 -10.23
CA CYS A 231 0.25 20.51 -11.65
C CYS A 231 -1.10 20.94 -12.28
N PRO A 232 -1.09 21.91 -13.21
CA PRO A 232 -2.32 22.40 -13.85
C PRO A 232 -3.00 21.34 -14.73
N GLU A 233 -2.25 20.34 -15.21
CA GLU A 233 -2.79 19.23 -16.00
C GLU A 233 -3.66 18.28 -15.18
N VAL A 234 -3.54 18.31 -13.85
CA VAL A 234 -4.26 17.41 -12.95
C VAL A 234 -5.49 18.10 -12.39
N VAL A 235 -6.67 17.52 -12.62
CA VAL A 235 -7.95 18.13 -12.27
C VAL A 235 -8.60 17.52 -11.02
N ALA A 236 -8.30 16.26 -10.73
CA ALA A 236 -8.70 15.62 -9.48
C ALA A 236 -7.69 14.55 -9.01
N LEU A 237 -7.79 14.20 -7.73
CA LEU A 237 -6.99 13.20 -7.04
C LEU A 237 -7.90 12.31 -6.18
N ALA A 238 -7.63 11.00 -6.15
CA ALA A 238 -8.13 10.06 -5.15
C ALA A 238 -6.98 9.17 -4.64
N SER A 239 -6.48 9.42 -3.43
CA SER A 239 -5.27 8.83 -2.89
C SER A 239 -5.53 8.02 -1.61
N VAL A 240 -5.00 6.79 -1.56
CA VAL A 240 -5.06 5.90 -0.39
C VAL A 240 -3.64 5.57 0.08
N GLY A 241 -3.21 6.19 1.18
CA GLY A 241 -1.94 5.88 1.85
C GLY A 241 -2.01 4.62 2.72
N CYS A 242 -0.87 3.97 2.99
CA CYS A 242 -0.89 2.75 3.82
C CYS A 242 0.37 2.38 4.60
N CYS A 243 1.57 2.82 4.18
CA CYS A 243 2.85 2.44 4.78
C CYS A 243 3.59 3.67 5.32
N TYR A 244 3.06 4.27 6.38
CA TYR A 244 3.57 5.53 6.91
C TYR A 244 4.99 5.44 7.47
N MET A 245 5.42 4.25 7.92
CA MET A 245 6.80 4.00 8.35
C MET A 245 7.84 4.14 7.24
N LYS A 246 7.40 4.19 5.97
CA LYS A 246 8.24 4.46 4.79
C LYS A 246 8.30 5.94 4.40
N LEU A 247 7.65 6.83 5.15
CA LEU A 247 7.79 8.27 4.94
C LEU A 247 9.22 8.71 5.29
N SER A 248 9.81 9.57 4.47
CA SER A 248 11.11 10.19 4.74
C SER A 248 11.02 11.28 5.80
N GLU A 249 12.12 11.46 6.53
CA GLU A 249 12.32 12.56 7.48
C GLU A 249 13.69 13.21 7.17
N PRO A 250 13.74 14.48 6.69
CA PRO A 250 12.61 15.35 6.32
C PRO A 250 12.02 15.01 4.93
N GLY A 251 10.84 15.55 4.64
CA GLY A 251 10.25 15.58 3.29
C GLY A 251 9.03 14.69 3.07
N GLY A 252 8.86 13.67 3.91
CA GLY A 252 7.70 12.77 3.92
C GLY A 252 6.62 13.18 4.91
N TYR A 253 6.96 13.76 6.06
CA TYR A 253 6.04 14.33 7.05
C TYR A 253 6.78 15.32 7.97
N PRO A 254 6.14 16.39 8.46
CA PRO A 254 4.85 16.93 7.99
C PRO A 254 4.97 17.55 6.58
N LEU A 255 3.86 17.66 5.87
CA LEU A 255 3.79 18.39 4.59
C LEU A 255 3.15 19.76 4.74
N SER A 256 2.10 19.88 5.55
CA SER A 256 1.41 21.14 5.78
C SER A 256 2.25 22.08 6.64
N GLN A 257 2.17 23.38 6.34
CA GLN A 257 2.79 24.41 7.16
C GLN A 257 2.16 24.46 8.55
N TRP A 258 0.85 24.21 8.64
CA TRP A 258 0.14 24.19 9.90
C TRP A 258 0.66 23.10 10.85
N VAL A 259 0.74 21.83 10.39
CA VAL A 259 1.27 20.75 11.24
C VAL A 259 2.76 20.96 11.50
N ALA A 260 3.53 21.45 10.53
CA ALA A 260 4.93 21.79 10.73
C ALA A 260 5.15 22.85 11.83
N GLY A 261 4.20 23.77 12.00
CA GLY A 261 4.23 24.80 13.04
C GLY A 261 3.86 24.33 14.45
N LEU A 262 3.27 23.14 14.60
CA LEU A 262 2.92 22.59 15.91
C LEU A 262 4.17 22.19 16.71
N ARG A 263 4.16 22.45 18.01
CA ARG A 263 5.20 21.94 18.92
C ARG A 263 5.07 20.42 19.03
N GLY A 264 6.18 19.71 18.80
CA GLY A 264 6.20 18.25 18.89
C GLY A 264 5.49 17.55 17.71
N SER A 265 5.48 18.18 16.53
CA SER A 265 4.96 17.59 15.29
C SER A 265 5.83 16.45 14.73
N GLU A 266 6.89 16.04 15.43
CA GLU A 266 7.69 14.89 15.03
C GLU A 266 6.89 13.59 15.15
N LEU A 267 6.95 12.76 14.11
CA LEU A 267 6.28 11.47 14.11
C LEU A 267 7.27 10.32 13.95
N PRO A 268 7.87 9.85 15.05
CA PRO A 268 8.92 8.83 15.00
C PRO A 268 8.43 7.54 14.34
N TYR A 269 9.37 6.81 13.75
CA TYR A 269 9.14 5.54 13.05
C TYR A 269 8.14 4.60 13.74
N ARG A 270 8.22 4.44 15.07
CA ARG A 270 7.33 3.54 15.83
C ARG A 270 5.86 3.95 15.78
N LEU A 271 5.57 5.25 15.80
CA LEU A 271 4.20 5.74 15.67
C LEU A 271 3.70 5.57 14.24
N ARG A 272 4.56 5.85 13.25
CA ARG A 272 4.26 5.64 11.82
C ARG A 272 4.01 4.16 11.47
N GLU A 273 4.78 3.26 12.07
CA GLU A 273 4.55 1.81 11.97
C GLU A 273 3.26 1.40 12.69
N GLY A 274 3.03 1.95 13.89
CA GLY A 274 1.80 1.79 14.66
C GLY A 274 0.53 2.11 13.87
N ALA A 275 0.53 3.24 13.16
CA ALA A 275 -0.57 3.71 12.30
C ALA A 275 -0.92 2.76 11.15
N CYS A 276 -0.09 1.75 10.85
CA CYS A 276 -0.37 0.76 9.82
C CYS A 276 -1.17 -0.44 10.35
N HIS A 277 -1.46 -0.49 11.65
CA HIS A 277 -2.20 -1.57 12.30
C HIS A 277 -3.68 -1.25 12.46
N ALA A 278 -4.48 -2.32 12.54
CA ALA A 278 -5.93 -2.27 12.66
C ALA A 278 -6.36 -2.89 14.01
N LEU A 279 -7.39 -2.32 14.62
CA LEU A 279 -7.88 -2.74 15.94
C LEU A 279 -8.89 -3.89 15.83
N GLU A 280 -9.72 -3.88 14.78
CA GLU A 280 -10.92 -4.70 14.60
C GLU A 280 -10.61 -6.19 14.72
N ASP A 281 -9.73 -6.70 13.85
CA ASP A 281 -9.26 -8.10 13.83
C ASP A 281 -8.62 -8.53 15.17
N TYR A 282 -7.99 -7.59 15.87
CA TYR A 282 -7.30 -7.87 17.12
C TYR A 282 -8.26 -7.89 18.32
N ALA A 283 -9.25 -7.01 18.32
CA ALA A 283 -10.31 -6.97 19.33
C ALA A 283 -11.07 -8.30 19.39
N GLU A 284 -11.42 -8.89 18.24
CA GLU A 284 -12.02 -10.23 18.20
C GLU A 284 -11.11 -11.31 18.80
N ARG A 285 -9.80 -11.26 18.50
CA ARG A 285 -8.84 -12.24 19.04
C ARG A 285 -8.67 -12.11 20.54
N LEU A 286 -8.72 -10.88 21.06
CA LEU A 286 -8.71 -10.60 22.49
C LEU A 286 -9.95 -11.19 23.17
N GLN A 287 -11.14 -10.94 22.63
CA GLN A 287 -12.39 -11.46 23.18
C GLN A 287 -12.43 -12.98 23.22
N ARG A 288 -11.93 -13.64 22.17
CA ARG A 288 -11.84 -15.11 22.10
C ARG A 288 -10.73 -15.70 22.99
N ALA A 289 -9.92 -14.87 23.65
CA ALA A 289 -8.74 -15.27 24.43
C ALA A 289 -7.85 -16.31 23.71
N GLY A 290 -7.76 -16.18 22.39
CA GLY A 290 -7.20 -17.23 21.55
C GLY A 290 -5.69 -17.36 21.69
N PRO A 291 -5.11 -18.55 21.46
CA PRO A 291 -3.67 -18.80 21.58
C PRO A 291 -2.80 -18.01 20.58
N GLY A 292 -3.40 -17.29 19.64
CA GLY A 292 -2.72 -16.42 18.68
C GLY A 292 -2.12 -15.15 19.28
N LEU A 293 -2.56 -14.73 20.47
CA LEU A 293 -2.05 -13.53 21.16
C LEU A 293 -0.56 -13.64 21.53
N ARG A 294 -0.07 -14.87 21.78
CA ARG A 294 1.34 -15.15 22.08
C ARG A 294 2.32 -14.72 20.98
N THR A 295 1.83 -14.52 19.75
CA THR A 295 2.67 -14.20 18.59
C THR A 295 3.49 -12.94 18.80
N HIS A 296 2.92 -11.90 19.43
CA HIS A 296 3.65 -10.65 19.69
C HIS A 296 4.76 -10.85 20.73
N CYS A 297 4.50 -11.65 21.76
CA CYS A 297 5.50 -12.03 22.76
C CYS A 297 6.66 -12.80 22.12
N TYR A 298 6.36 -13.78 21.26
CA TYR A 298 7.37 -14.58 20.57
C TYR A 298 8.19 -13.75 19.56
N ARG A 299 7.55 -12.81 18.86
CA ARG A 299 8.26 -11.85 17.99
C ARG A 299 9.20 -10.95 18.79
N ALA A 300 8.77 -10.46 19.96
CA ALA A 300 9.60 -9.63 20.82
C ALA A 300 10.83 -10.41 21.33
N ALA A 301 10.64 -11.65 21.79
CA ALA A 301 11.73 -12.51 22.21
C ALA A 301 12.69 -12.87 21.06
N LEU A 302 12.18 -13.09 19.85
CA LEU A 302 13.03 -13.29 18.68
C LEU A 302 13.89 -12.05 18.39
N GLU A 303 13.33 -10.84 18.46
CA GLU A 303 14.09 -9.60 18.23
C GLU A 303 15.20 -9.42 19.27
N THR A 304 15.00 -9.82 20.55
CA THR A 304 16.08 -9.74 21.56
C THR A 304 17.24 -10.69 21.23
N VAL A 305 16.94 -11.91 20.77
CA VAL A 305 17.97 -12.87 20.32
C VAL A 305 18.70 -12.38 19.07
N ILE A 306 17.97 -11.88 18.07
CA ILE A 306 18.57 -11.30 16.85
C ILE A 306 19.54 -10.18 17.20
N ARG A 307 19.11 -9.24 18.06
CA ARG A 307 19.96 -8.11 18.47
C ARG A 307 21.15 -8.54 19.33
N GLY A 308 21.03 -9.63 20.08
CA GLY A 308 22.16 -10.22 20.81
C GLY A 308 23.20 -10.84 19.89
N ALA A 309 22.75 -11.54 18.84
CA ALA A 309 23.63 -12.20 17.87
C ALA A 309 24.24 -11.24 16.85
N ARG A 310 23.47 -10.23 16.42
CA ARG A 310 23.84 -9.27 15.38
C ARG A 310 23.25 -7.88 15.67
N PRO A 311 23.92 -7.04 16.48
CA PRO A 311 23.39 -5.74 16.93
C PRO A 311 23.03 -4.74 15.82
N GLU A 312 23.67 -4.85 14.65
CA GLU A 312 23.42 -4.07 13.45
C GLU A 312 22.12 -4.49 12.73
N LEU A 313 21.67 -5.73 12.91
CA LEU A 313 20.47 -6.26 12.27
C LEU A 313 19.22 -5.85 13.06
N ARG A 314 18.77 -4.62 12.84
CA ARG A 314 17.60 -4.05 13.52
C ARG A 314 16.35 -4.23 12.66
N ARG A 315 15.30 -4.82 13.23
CA ARG A 315 13.98 -4.96 12.57
C ARG A 315 14.07 -5.59 11.17
N PRO A 316 14.66 -6.79 11.01
CA PRO A 316 14.89 -7.41 9.70
C PRO A 316 13.63 -7.83 8.92
N GLY A 317 12.42 -7.43 9.37
CA GLY A 317 11.19 -7.77 8.68
C GLY A 317 10.89 -9.27 8.69
N VAL A 318 10.93 -9.91 9.86
CA VAL A 318 10.71 -11.37 9.98
C VAL A 318 9.32 -11.74 9.45
N GLN A 319 9.30 -12.51 8.36
CA GLN A 319 8.08 -13.05 7.77
C GLN A 319 7.27 -13.83 8.81
N GLY A 320 5.93 -13.87 8.66
CA GLY A 320 5.02 -14.54 9.60
C GLY A 320 5.26 -16.06 9.66
N ILE A 321 5.57 -16.59 10.86
CA ILE A 321 5.77 -18.02 11.08
C ILE A 321 4.38 -18.67 11.25
N PRO A 322 4.00 -19.66 10.42
CA PRO A 322 2.68 -20.29 10.54
C PRO A 322 2.57 -21.11 11.82
N ARG A 323 1.34 -21.26 12.32
CA ARG A 323 1.01 -22.12 13.48
C ARG A 323 1.84 -21.83 14.72
N VAL A 324 2.10 -20.53 15.00
CA VAL A 324 2.82 -20.08 16.20
C VAL A 324 2.23 -20.66 17.48
N HIS A 325 0.91 -20.87 17.50
CA HIS A 325 0.22 -21.42 18.65
C HIS A 325 0.54 -22.91 18.94
N GLU A 326 1.16 -23.62 18.01
CA GLU A 326 1.60 -25.00 18.22
C GLU A 326 3.06 -25.05 18.68
N LEU A 327 3.79 -23.93 18.60
CA LEU A 327 5.23 -23.90 18.84
C LEU A 327 5.57 -23.53 20.27
N LYS A 328 6.66 -24.11 20.77
CA LYS A 328 7.40 -23.58 21.91
C LYS A 328 8.19 -22.33 21.49
N ILE A 329 8.53 -21.47 22.45
CA ILE A 329 9.23 -20.20 22.15
C ILE A 329 10.61 -20.44 21.53
N GLU A 330 11.30 -21.50 21.94
CA GLU A 330 12.61 -21.87 21.40
C GLU A 330 12.50 -22.22 19.91
N GLU A 331 11.56 -23.10 19.55
CA GLU A 331 11.33 -23.51 18.17
C GLU A 331 10.92 -22.32 17.28
N TYR A 332 10.11 -21.41 17.83
CA TYR A 332 9.76 -20.17 17.13
C TYR A 332 11.00 -19.33 16.85
N VAL A 333 11.85 -19.11 17.85
CA VAL A 333 13.08 -18.33 17.72
C VAL A 333 14.00 -18.95 16.67
N GLN A 334 14.23 -20.27 16.71
CA GLN A 334 15.05 -20.98 15.73
C GLN A 334 14.52 -20.83 14.29
N ARG A 335 13.20 -20.93 14.10
CA ARG A 335 12.57 -20.67 12.79
C ARG A 335 12.74 -19.22 12.35
N GLY A 336 12.66 -18.28 13.30
CA GLY A 336 12.88 -16.86 13.07
C GLY A 336 14.30 -16.53 12.63
N LEU A 337 15.30 -17.08 13.32
CA LEU A 337 16.73 -16.92 13.00
C LEU A 337 17.04 -17.36 11.57
N ARG A 338 16.53 -18.53 11.15
CA ARG A 338 16.68 -18.99 9.76
C ARG A 338 16.17 -17.97 8.73
N ARG A 339 15.06 -17.31 9.01
CA ARG A 339 14.43 -16.34 8.08
C ARG A 339 15.21 -15.05 7.93
N VAL A 340 16.08 -14.74 8.88
CA VAL A 340 16.93 -13.56 8.87
C VAL A 340 18.39 -13.90 8.53
N GLY A 341 18.65 -15.13 8.09
CA GLY A 341 19.98 -15.59 7.71
C GLY A 341 20.94 -15.77 8.89
N LEU A 342 20.41 -15.98 10.10
CA LEU A 342 21.19 -16.30 11.29
C LEU A 342 21.13 -17.81 11.57
N ASP A 343 22.14 -18.32 12.27
CA ASP A 343 22.21 -19.73 12.63
C ASP A 343 21.07 -20.10 13.61
N PRO A 344 20.15 -21.01 13.24
CA PRO A 344 19.11 -21.49 14.15
C PRO A 344 19.65 -22.24 15.38
N GLN A 345 20.89 -22.71 15.37
CA GLN A 345 21.50 -23.44 16.49
C GLN A 345 22.29 -22.54 17.43
N LEU A 346 22.17 -21.22 17.31
CA LEU A 346 22.77 -20.27 18.23
C LEU A 346 22.44 -20.64 19.69
N PRO A 347 23.42 -20.58 20.62
CA PRO A 347 23.17 -20.84 22.03
C PRO A 347 22.08 -19.90 22.57
N LEU A 348 20.92 -20.46 22.92
CA LEU A 348 19.79 -19.70 23.45
C LEU A 348 19.85 -19.67 24.98
N ASN A 349 19.71 -18.47 25.55
CA ASN A 349 19.45 -18.33 26.97
C ASN A 349 17.98 -18.71 27.27
N LEU A 350 17.74 -19.97 27.58
CA LEU A 350 16.40 -20.50 27.87
C LEU A 350 15.73 -19.80 29.06
N ALA A 351 16.50 -19.39 30.07
CA ALA A 351 15.95 -18.65 31.21
C ALA A 351 15.43 -17.28 30.77
N ALA A 352 16.18 -16.57 29.92
CA ALA A 352 15.75 -15.29 29.35
C ALA A 352 14.51 -15.45 28.46
N LEU A 353 14.44 -16.49 27.62
CA LEU A 353 13.26 -16.76 26.79
C LEU A 353 12.02 -17.05 27.64
N ARG A 354 12.14 -17.86 28.69
CA ARG A 354 11.04 -18.11 29.64
C ARG A 354 10.62 -16.82 30.36
N ALA A 355 11.58 -15.99 30.76
CA ALA A 355 11.30 -14.69 31.37
C ALA A 355 10.54 -13.76 30.41
N HIS A 356 10.89 -13.74 29.12
CA HIS A 356 10.12 -13.02 28.10
C HIS A 356 8.70 -13.58 27.95
N GLN A 357 8.56 -14.91 27.88
CA GLN A 357 7.26 -15.56 27.79
C GLN A 357 6.37 -15.23 28.99
N ALA A 358 6.93 -15.13 30.19
CA ALA A 358 6.20 -14.72 31.39
C ALA A 358 5.64 -13.27 31.32
N GLN A 359 6.12 -12.45 30.39
CA GLN A 359 5.59 -11.09 30.15
C GLN A 359 4.45 -11.05 29.12
N GLU A 360 3.94 -12.19 28.65
CA GLU A 360 2.92 -12.26 27.59
C GLU A 360 1.74 -11.32 27.83
N ASN A 361 1.14 -11.34 29.02
CA ASN A 361 0.01 -10.47 29.36
C ASN A 361 0.37 -8.98 29.29
N ARG A 362 1.61 -8.60 29.64
CA ARG A 362 2.07 -7.21 29.52
C ARG A 362 2.28 -6.81 28.06
N VAL A 363 2.78 -7.72 27.22
CA VAL A 363 2.93 -7.49 25.78
C VAL A 363 1.55 -7.32 25.12
N VAL A 364 0.58 -8.17 25.50
CA VAL A 364 -0.80 -8.06 25.05
C VAL A 364 -1.40 -6.71 25.45
N ALA A 365 -1.28 -6.31 26.71
CA ALA A 365 -1.77 -5.00 27.19
C ALA A 365 -1.10 -3.83 26.47
N PHE A 366 0.22 -3.86 26.31
CA PHE A 366 0.96 -2.82 25.60
C PHE A 366 0.54 -2.72 24.13
N PHE A 367 0.40 -3.86 23.45
CA PHE A 367 -0.02 -3.86 22.05
C PHE A 367 -1.47 -3.40 21.88
N SER A 368 -2.37 -3.76 22.80
CA SER A 368 -3.74 -3.21 22.83
C SER A 368 -3.74 -1.69 22.93
N LEU A 369 -2.94 -1.10 23.83
CA LEU A 369 -2.81 0.36 23.94
C LEU A 369 -2.26 0.98 22.66
N ALA A 370 -1.26 0.35 22.02
CA ALA A 370 -0.72 0.81 20.75
C ALA A 370 -1.77 0.81 19.63
N LEU A 371 -2.63 -0.20 19.57
CA LEU A 371 -3.71 -0.28 18.60
C LEU A 371 -4.83 0.74 18.84
N LEU A 372 -5.12 1.10 20.09
CA LEU A 372 -6.05 2.19 20.40
C LEU A 372 -5.53 3.54 19.89
N LEU A 373 -4.21 3.73 19.87
CA LEU A 373 -3.58 4.96 19.38
C LEU A 373 -3.36 4.96 17.85
N ALA A 374 -3.36 3.79 17.20
CA ALA A 374 -3.04 3.69 15.77
C ALA A 374 -3.95 4.55 14.88
N PRO A 375 -5.30 4.57 15.03
CA PRO A 375 -6.17 5.42 14.23
C PRO A 375 -5.93 6.92 14.44
N LEU A 376 -5.55 7.32 15.66
CA LEU A 376 -5.22 8.71 15.98
C LEU A 376 -3.98 9.17 15.21
N VAL A 377 -2.95 8.31 15.15
CA VAL A 377 -1.73 8.60 14.41
C VAL A 377 -1.99 8.62 12.91
N GLU A 378 -2.77 7.69 12.38
CA GLU A 378 -3.17 7.72 10.97
C GLU A 378 -3.94 9.00 10.64
N THR A 379 -4.91 9.37 11.47
CA THR A 379 -5.71 10.60 11.31
C THR A 379 -4.82 11.84 11.28
N LEU A 380 -3.82 11.94 12.16
CA LEU A 380 -2.87 13.05 12.16
C LEU A 380 -2.12 13.15 10.82
N ILE A 381 -1.69 12.03 10.25
CA ILE A 381 -1.02 12.00 8.95
C ILE A 381 -1.99 12.42 7.83
N LEU A 382 -3.23 11.94 7.86
CA LEU A 382 -4.23 12.26 6.85
C LEU A 382 -4.64 13.73 6.88
N LEU A 383 -4.82 14.30 8.08
CA LEU A 383 -5.09 15.72 8.28
C LEU A 383 -3.92 16.60 7.82
N ASP A 384 -2.67 16.18 8.04
CA ASP A 384 -1.51 16.87 7.46
C ASP A 384 -1.57 16.94 5.93
N ARG A 385 -2.04 15.87 5.26
CA ARG A 385 -2.18 15.87 3.79
C ARG A 385 -3.35 16.70 3.31
N LEU A 386 -4.46 16.65 4.05
CA LEU A 386 -5.64 17.46 3.78
C LEU A 386 -5.27 18.95 3.85
N LEU A 387 -4.63 19.37 4.95
CA LEU A 387 -4.18 20.74 5.16
C LEU A 387 -3.17 21.17 4.10
N TYR A 388 -2.20 20.32 3.72
CA TYR A 388 -1.24 20.62 2.66
C TYR A 388 -1.91 20.98 1.32
N LEU A 389 -3.04 20.34 0.98
CA LEU A 389 -3.80 20.65 -0.22
C LEU A 389 -4.62 21.92 -0.07
N GLN A 390 -5.26 22.12 1.09
CA GLN A 390 -6.06 23.31 1.38
C GLN A 390 -5.20 24.59 1.46
N GLU A 391 -3.98 24.50 1.98
CA GLU A 391 -3.00 25.60 2.01
C GLU A 391 -2.62 26.08 0.60
N GLN A 392 -2.76 25.22 -0.42
CA GLN A 392 -2.56 25.57 -1.83
C GLN A 392 -3.83 26.10 -2.51
N GLY A 393 -4.93 26.23 -1.78
CA GLY A 393 -6.21 26.71 -2.29
C GLY A 393 -7.03 25.64 -3.03
N PHE A 394 -6.69 24.35 -2.89
CA PHE A 394 -7.47 23.27 -3.49
C PHE A 394 -8.61 22.81 -2.58
N HIS A 395 -9.66 22.26 -3.19
CA HIS A 395 -10.74 21.62 -2.47
C HIS A 395 -10.33 20.18 -2.17
N ALA A 396 -10.35 19.77 -0.90
CA ALA A 396 -9.95 18.44 -0.50
C ALA A 396 -10.78 17.95 0.70
N GLU A 397 -11.02 16.65 0.75
CA GLU A 397 -11.81 15.96 1.76
C GLU A 397 -11.28 14.55 2.03
N LEU A 398 -11.59 14.00 3.22
CA LEU A 398 -11.31 12.62 3.59
C LEU A 398 -12.61 11.83 3.63
N LEU A 399 -12.76 10.86 2.72
CA LEU A 399 -13.99 10.09 2.57
C LEU A 399 -13.82 8.65 3.07
N PRO A 400 -14.67 8.14 3.98
CA PRO A 400 -14.61 6.76 4.47
C PRO A 400 -15.28 5.77 3.50
N ILE A 401 -14.69 5.55 2.31
CA ILE A 401 -15.37 4.77 1.25
C ILE A 401 -15.24 3.26 1.43
N PHE A 402 -14.33 2.77 2.27
CA PHE A 402 -14.19 1.34 2.54
C PHE A 402 -14.91 0.92 3.83
N SER A 403 -15.42 -0.31 3.88
CA SER A 403 -15.92 -0.88 5.13
C SER A 403 -14.70 -1.12 6.05
N PRO A 404 -14.70 -0.61 7.29
CA PRO A 404 -13.59 -0.79 8.21
C PRO A 404 -13.38 -2.27 8.60
N GLU A 405 -14.42 -3.10 8.52
CA GLU A 405 -14.34 -4.56 8.75
C GLU A 405 -13.49 -5.26 7.69
N LEU A 406 -13.56 -4.81 6.43
CA LEU A 406 -12.80 -5.38 5.32
C LEU A 406 -11.47 -4.66 5.08
N SER A 407 -11.47 -3.33 5.18
CA SER A 407 -10.30 -2.48 5.04
C SER A 407 -10.29 -1.42 6.16
N PRO A 408 -9.64 -1.72 7.28
CA PRO A 408 -9.56 -0.82 8.44
C PRO A 408 -9.04 0.58 8.14
N ARG A 409 -8.13 0.68 7.16
CA ARG A 409 -7.73 1.96 6.56
C ARG A 409 -8.79 2.34 5.54
N ASN A 410 -9.86 2.94 6.01
CA ASN A 410 -11.07 3.18 5.24
C ASN A 410 -11.17 4.56 4.58
N LEU A 411 -10.28 5.47 4.94
CA LEU A 411 -10.27 6.85 4.45
C LEU A 411 -9.52 6.99 3.13
N VAL A 412 -10.09 7.80 2.23
CA VAL A 412 -9.48 8.19 0.95
C VAL A 412 -9.41 9.70 0.90
N LEU A 413 -8.22 10.22 0.59
CA LEU A 413 -8.03 11.65 0.37
C LEU A 413 -8.42 12.00 -1.06
N VAL A 414 -9.45 12.82 -1.21
CA VAL A 414 -9.96 13.30 -2.49
C VAL A 414 -9.66 14.78 -2.62
N ALA A 415 -9.29 15.23 -3.82
CA ALA A 415 -9.10 16.64 -4.09
C ALA A 415 -9.45 17.05 -5.52
N THR A 416 -9.88 18.30 -5.71
CA THR A 416 -10.22 18.90 -7.01
C THR A 416 -9.75 20.35 -7.12
N LYS A 417 -9.58 20.80 -8.36
CA LYS A 417 -9.25 22.21 -8.70
C LYS A 417 -10.45 23.14 -8.66
N SER A 418 -11.63 22.61 -8.91
CA SER A 418 -12.89 23.37 -8.87
C SER A 418 -13.71 22.96 -7.64
N PRO A 419 -14.49 23.89 -7.06
CA PRO A 419 -15.44 23.55 -6.00
C PRO A 419 -16.41 22.49 -6.52
N LEU A 420 -16.57 21.42 -5.74
CA LEU A 420 -17.49 20.34 -6.11
C LEU A 420 -18.91 20.55 -5.57
N GLY A 421 -19.17 21.60 -4.77
CA GLY A 421 -20.49 21.85 -4.18
C GLY A 421 -21.02 20.64 -3.41
N GLU A 422 -22.33 20.37 -3.47
CA GLU A 422 -22.98 19.19 -2.87
C GLU A 422 -22.50 17.85 -3.47
N ALA A 423 -21.65 17.85 -4.51
CA ALA A 423 -21.22 16.62 -5.16
C ALA A 423 -20.35 15.73 -4.25
N PHE A 424 -19.68 16.27 -3.23
CA PHE A 424 -19.00 15.44 -2.22
C PHE A 424 -19.99 14.62 -1.38
N SER A 425 -21.14 15.19 -1.01
CA SER A 425 -22.19 14.48 -0.27
C SER A 425 -22.82 13.34 -1.09
N LEU A 426 -22.79 13.42 -2.43
CA LEU A 426 -23.18 12.32 -3.33
C LEU A 426 -22.11 11.21 -3.45
N LEU A 427 -20.87 11.48 -3.04
CA LEU A 427 -19.81 10.47 -2.95
C LEU A 427 -19.92 9.64 -1.66
N GLU A 428 -20.54 10.18 -0.61
CA GLU A 428 -20.74 9.53 0.70
C GLU A 428 -21.89 8.50 0.73
N THR A 429 -22.89 8.60 -0.16
CA THR A 429 -24.26 8.15 0.16
C THR A 429 -24.81 6.91 -0.56
N GLU A 430 -24.05 6.16 -1.37
CA GLU A 430 -24.65 5.09 -2.19
C GLU A 430 -24.65 3.66 -1.62
N ASP A 431 -24.15 3.40 -0.42
CA ASP A 431 -24.24 2.05 0.19
C ASP A 431 -24.53 2.10 1.72
N SER A 432 -25.36 3.06 2.18
CA SER A 432 -25.97 3.00 3.53
C SER A 432 -27.17 2.06 3.54
#